data_AF-E7QT52-F1
#
_entry.id   AF-E7QT52-F1
#
_cell.length_a   1.000
_cell.length_b   1.000
_cell.length_c   1.000
_cell.angle_alpha   90.00
_cell.angle_beta   90.00
_cell.angle_gamma   90.00
#
_symmetry.space_group_name_H-M   'P 1'
#
loop_
_entity.id
_entity.type
_entity.pdbx_description
1 polymer ?
#
loop_
_entity_poly.entity_id
_entity_poly.type
_entity_poly.pdbx_seq_one_letter_code
_entity_poly.pdbx_strand_id
1 'polypeptide(L)'
;MQDLAYRNNQRRDSQVLVLDNLPSITHKSAKYRVDKSFLNLITDSLSGWQTLRGIRKPEGALDLIRTTQIDEAGEKLAQVLGTLKMNSSNTFDEISKNYQSIMEGVTGIEAHLLEDGNVTTEVIEEGFSDAFTLDEISAGSQQILILLTAIILAKDSSDVILIEEPEQHLHPGAEQRVYDLLEEVSLNGTQVFVTTHSDTFVNESGTEDIISVYRNDENITELEIVEDPNIDSTLSMLGYEKSDVYYSNAVVFVEDQSDKVVFDQFANTLGYSLKERGIRFVRLKGDNLYADAEPMLKLIQQLRMPYMFILDSDDMIPKEKSKSVASKLAISPDNVYVLERPIIESYLIDYPDSIVRAFNIRDEEVVKEALERAGKRDHARILNRICKEEFEQSMSKKAINGLVARHMERDEIPREVDRLLKRIRDLTKNNA
;
A
#
# COMPACT_ATOMS: atom_id res chain seq x y z
N MET A 1 -33.09 -31.51 -17.13
CA MET A 1 -33.63 -30.42 -17.97
C MET A 1 -32.45 -29.58 -18.40
N GLN A 2 -32.22 -29.52 -19.70
CA GLN A 2 -31.22 -28.64 -20.34
C GLN A 2 -31.58 -27.18 -20.07
N ASP A 3 -30.58 -26.35 -19.79
CA ASP A 3 -30.19 -25.32 -20.76
C ASP A 3 -28.76 -24.85 -20.50
N LEU A 4 -27.92 -25.10 -21.51
CA LEU A 4 -26.65 -24.44 -21.77
C LEU A 4 -26.97 -23.06 -22.34
N ALA A 5 -26.61 -21.99 -21.62
CA ALA A 5 -26.51 -20.65 -22.19
C ALA A 5 -25.05 -20.18 -22.11
N TYR A 6 -24.54 -19.86 -23.29
CA TYR A 6 -23.19 -19.43 -23.64
C TYR A 6 -22.88 -17.99 -23.14
N ARG A 7 -21.59 -17.76 -22.82
CA ARG A 7 -20.78 -16.53 -22.96
C ARG A 7 -21.34 -15.19 -22.44
N ASN A 8 -20.80 -14.73 -21.30
CA ASN A 8 -20.08 -13.45 -21.12
C ASN A 8 -19.74 -13.24 -19.63
N ASN A 9 -18.53 -12.74 -19.36
CA ASN A 9 -17.89 -12.50 -18.06
C ASN A 9 -17.60 -13.76 -17.24
N GLN A 10 -16.33 -14.17 -17.24
CA GLN A 10 -15.81 -15.20 -16.34
C GLN A 10 -16.01 -14.75 -14.89
N ARG A 11 -17.07 -15.23 -14.24
CA ARG A 11 -17.08 -15.42 -12.79
C ARG A 11 -16.02 -16.48 -12.50
N ARG A 12 -14.87 -16.08 -11.97
CA ARG A 12 -14.07 -17.00 -11.16
C ARG A 12 -14.84 -17.19 -9.86
N ASP A 13 -15.23 -18.43 -9.59
CA ASP A 13 -15.83 -18.81 -8.30
C ASP A 13 -14.82 -18.46 -7.20
N SER A 14 -15.10 -17.41 -6.42
CA SER A 14 -14.37 -17.14 -5.18
C SER A 14 -14.64 -18.30 -4.23
N GLN A 15 -13.64 -19.17 -4.03
CA GLN A 15 -13.71 -20.18 -2.99
C GLN A 15 -13.41 -19.51 -1.65
N VAL A 16 -14.45 -19.42 -0.84
CA VAL A 16 -14.40 -18.88 0.52
C VAL A 16 -13.76 -19.92 1.41
N LEU A 17 -12.50 -19.71 1.80
CA LEU A 17 -11.82 -20.50 2.82
C LEU A 17 -12.06 -19.86 4.19
N VAL A 18 -13.04 -20.38 4.93
CA VAL A 18 -13.25 -20.02 6.35
C VAL A 18 -12.20 -20.77 7.16
N LEU A 19 -11.27 -20.09 7.85
CA LEU A 19 -10.18 -20.73 8.61
C LEU A 19 -10.68 -21.74 9.67
N ASP A 20 -11.82 -21.48 10.31
CA ASP A 20 -12.47 -22.43 11.25
C ASP A 20 -13.13 -23.63 10.54
N ASN A 21 -13.30 -23.55 9.21
CA ASN A 21 -13.72 -24.63 8.31
C ASN A 21 -12.62 -25.02 7.31
N LEU A 22 -11.38 -24.55 7.45
CA LEU A 22 -10.28 -25.26 6.84
C LEU A 22 -10.40 -26.65 7.41
N PRO A 23 -10.36 -27.69 6.57
CA PRO A 23 -10.51 -29.02 7.08
C PRO A 23 -9.44 -29.19 8.17
N SER A 24 -9.88 -29.21 9.43
CA SER A 24 -9.45 -30.32 10.27
C SER A 24 -9.64 -31.50 9.33
N ILE A 25 -8.57 -32.20 8.96
CA ILE A 25 -8.69 -33.44 8.19
C ILE A 25 -9.34 -34.44 9.17
N THR A 26 -10.62 -34.21 9.46
CA THR A 26 -11.51 -34.74 10.48
C THR A 26 -12.89 -34.10 10.29
N HIS A 27 -13.39 -34.25 9.05
CA HIS A 27 -14.64 -34.97 8.79
C HIS A 27 -15.89 -34.50 9.56
N LYS A 28 -16.53 -33.39 9.15
CA LYS A 28 -17.96 -33.14 9.45
C LYS A 28 -18.67 -32.07 8.58
N SER A 29 -18.55 -32.08 7.26
CA SER A 29 -19.58 -31.47 6.40
C SER A 29 -19.79 -32.27 5.11
N ALA A 30 -21.03 -32.61 4.84
CA ALA A 30 -21.43 -33.72 3.96
C ALA A 30 -21.67 -33.30 2.49
N LYS A 31 -20.82 -32.46 1.89
CA LYS A 31 -20.96 -32.14 0.44
C LYS A 31 -19.72 -32.26 -0.42
N TYR A 32 -18.52 -32.23 0.14
CA TYR A 32 -17.28 -32.49 -0.60
C TYR A 32 -16.36 -33.35 0.27
N ARG A 33 -16.39 -34.67 0.05
CA ARG A 33 -15.34 -35.55 0.60
C ARG A 33 -14.13 -35.41 -0.31
N VAL A 34 -13.11 -34.73 0.18
CA VAL A 34 -11.78 -34.80 -0.42
C VAL A 34 -11.35 -36.27 -0.38
N ASP A 35 -11.00 -36.83 -1.54
CA ASP A 35 -10.65 -38.24 -1.64
C ASP A 35 -9.43 -38.55 -0.75
N LYS A 36 -9.43 -39.73 -0.11
CA LYS A 36 -8.35 -40.13 0.78
C LYS A 36 -7.00 -40.19 0.07
N SER A 37 -6.98 -40.54 -1.22
CA SER A 37 -5.77 -40.52 -2.03
C SER A 37 -5.21 -39.11 -2.22
N PHE A 38 -6.09 -38.10 -2.37
CA PHE A 38 -5.67 -36.70 -2.46
C PHE A 38 -5.16 -36.15 -1.13
N LEU A 39 -5.80 -36.53 -0.01
CA LEU A 39 -5.31 -36.17 1.33
C LEU A 39 -3.93 -36.76 1.62
N ASN A 40 -3.70 -38.01 1.21
CA ASN A 40 -2.38 -38.63 1.31
C ASN A 40 -1.37 -37.86 0.45
N LEU A 41 -1.72 -37.48 -0.78
CA LEU A 41 -0.85 -36.71 -1.66
C LEU A 41 -0.48 -35.34 -1.05
N ILE A 42 -1.44 -34.64 -0.44
CA ILE A 42 -1.16 -33.39 0.29
C ILE A 42 -0.23 -33.65 1.47
N THR A 43 -0.52 -34.69 2.27
CA THR A 43 0.28 -34.99 3.47
C THR A 43 1.72 -35.38 3.10
N ASP A 44 1.87 -36.19 2.05
CA ASP A 44 3.16 -36.59 1.51
C ASP A 44 3.92 -35.37 0.96
N SER A 45 3.22 -34.47 0.26
CA SER A 45 3.80 -33.19 -0.19
C SER A 45 4.28 -32.36 0.99
N LEU A 46 3.41 -32.07 1.97
CA LEU A 46 3.74 -31.27 3.15
C LEU A 46 4.89 -31.85 3.97
N SER A 47 5.06 -33.17 3.98
CA SER A 47 6.18 -33.82 4.68
C SER A 47 7.56 -33.46 4.10
N GLY A 48 7.61 -33.02 2.84
CA GLY A 48 8.83 -32.55 2.18
C GLY A 48 9.12 -31.06 2.34
N TRP A 49 8.24 -30.31 3.03
CA TRP A 49 8.38 -28.86 3.14
C TRP A 49 9.45 -28.49 4.16
N GLN A 50 10.32 -27.57 3.76
CA GLN A 50 11.23 -26.90 4.68
C GLN A 50 10.52 -25.64 5.19
N THR A 51 10.49 -25.48 6.52
CA THR A 51 9.80 -24.37 7.17
C THR A 51 10.81 -23.52 7.93
N LEU A 52 10.61 -22.21 7.91
CA LEU A 52 11.34 -21.25 8.74
C LEU A 52 10.33 -20.50 9.60
N ARG A 53 10.66 -20.27 10.87
CA ARG A 53 9.81 -19.50 11.79
C ARG A 53 9.90 -18.00 11.48
N GLY A 54 8.89 -17.24 11.89
CA GLY A 54 8.89 -15.78 11.73
C GLY A 54 10.00 -15.07 12.54
N ILE A 55 10.34 -15.60 13.72
CA ILE A 55 11.46 -15.11 14.53
C ILE A 55 12.55 -16.17 14.55
N ARG A 56 13.73 -15.81 14.06
CA ARG A 56 14.91 -16.70 13.95
C ARG A 56 16.08 -16.09 14.69
N LYS A 57 16.96 -16.90 15.27
CA LYS A 57 18.12 -16.38 15.99
C LYS A 57 19.33 -17.25 15.71
N PRO A 58 20.33 -16.74 14.97
CA PRO A 58 21.54 -17.49 14.71
C PRO A 58 22.41 -17.57 15.97
N GLU A 59 23.09 -18.70 16.15
CA GLU A 59 24.16 -18.82 17.14
C GLU A 59 25.46 -18.24 16.56
N GLY A 60 26.28 -17.62 17.42
CA GLY A 60 27.54 -16.98 16.99
C GLY A 60 28.57 -17.97 16.47
N ALA A 61 28.76 -19.08 17.18
CA ALA A 61 29.69 -20.14 16.80
C ALA A 61 29.14 -21.52 17.18
N LEU A 62 29.40 -22.50 16.33
CA LEU A 62 28.91 -23.87 16.49
C LEU A 62 29.96 -24.89 16.08
N ASP A 63 29.84 -26.14 16.55
CA ASP A 63 30.68 -27.24 16.05
C ASP A 63 30.60 -27.32 14.52
N LEU A 64 31.72 -27.62 13.84
CA LEU A 64 31.74 -27.78 12.39
C LEU A 64 30.97 -29.04 11.97
N ILE A 65 29.70 -28.86 11.64
CA ILE A 65 28.83 -29.86 11.03
C ILE A 65 28.48 -29.38 9.63
N ARG A 66 28.81 -30.17 8.61
CA ARG A 66 28.47 -29.81 7.23
C ARG A 66 26.97 -29.94 7.01
N THR A 67 26.33 -28.84 6.65
CA THR A 67 24.91 -28.78 6.31
C THR A 67 24.65 -27.68 5.29
N THR A 68 23.69 -27.90 4.41
CA THR A 68 23.16 -26.88 3.49
C THR A 68 21.69 -26.62 3.74
N GLN A 69 21.17 -27.07 4.89
CA GLN A 69 19.81 -26.82 5.33
C GLN A 69 19.83 -25.92 6.55
N ILE A 70 19.05 -24.84 6.47
CA ILE A 70 18.76 -23.97 7.60
C ILE A 70 17.69 -24.67 8.44
N ASP A 71 17.90 -24.74 9.75
CA ASP A 71 16.89 -25.23 10.68
C ASP A 71 15.75 -24.22 10.88
N GLU A 72 14.59 -24.66 11.36
CA GLU A 72 13.42 -23.79 11.51
C GLU A 72 13.67 -22.50 12.31
N ALA A 73 14.58 -22.56 13.30
CA ALA A 73 14.91 -21.43 14.17
C ALA A 73 16.06 -20.58 13.62
N GLY A 74 16.75 -21.02 12.56
CA GLY A 74 17.90 -20.34 11.97
C GLY A 74 19.16 -20.39 12.83
N GLU A 75 19.20 -21.22 13.88
CA GLU A 75 20.32 -21.31 14.82
C GLU A 75 21.62 -21.74 14.12
N LYS A 76 21.50 -22.60 13.09
CA LYS A 76 22.64 -23.21 12.38
C LYS A 76 23.16 -22.39 11.21
N LEU A 77 22.83 -21.10 11.13
CA LEU A 77 23.24 -20.25 10.01
C LEU A 77 24.77 -20.26 9.80
N ALA A 78 25.57 -20.15 10.87
CA ALA A 78 27.03 -20.21 10.80
C ALA A 78 27.55 -21.52 10.17
N GLN A 79 26.92 -22.65 10.50
CA GLN A 79 27.27 -23.96 9.91
C GLN A 79 26.95 -24.02 8.42
N VAL A 80 25.79 -23.49 8.02
CA VAL A 80 25.37 -23.42 6.62
C VAL A 80 26.33 -22.53 5.82
N LEU A 81 26.57 -21.31 6.27
CA LEU A 81 27.43 -20.35 5.61
C LEU A 81 28.89 -20.84 5.53
N GLY A 82 29.41 -21.44 6.60
CA GLY A 82 30.72 -22.09 6.58
C GLY A 82 30.79 -23.26 5.60
N THR A 83 29.74 -24.09 5.53
CA THR A 83 29.66 -25.20 4.56
C THR A 83 29.65 -24.67 3.12
N LEU A 84 28.88 -23.61 2.85
CA LEU A 84 28.82 -22.97 1.53
C LEU A 84 30.15 -22.33 1.17
N LYS A 85 30.83 -21.64 2.09
CA LYS A 85 32.14 -21.05 1.82
C LYS A 85 33.17 -22.10 1.39
N MET A 86 33.14 -23.27 2.02
CA MET A 86 34.08 -24.37 1.73
C MET A 86 33.76 -25.16 0.46
N ASN A 87 32.47 -25.35 0.12
CA ASN A 87 32.06 -26.31 -0.92
C ASN A 87 31.34 -25.65 -2.12
N SER A 88 30.83 -24.43 -1.96
CA SER A 88 29.99 -23.73 -2.95
C SER A 88 30.22 -22.22 -2.85
N SER A 89 31.47 -21.79 -3.07
CA SER A 89 31.88 -20.40 -2.90
C SER A 89 31.03 -19.41 -3.69
N ASN A 90 30.57 -19.79 -4.88
CA ASN A 90 29.71 -18.93 -5.71
C ASN A 90 28.38 -18.60 -5.01
N THR A 91 27.74 -19.59 -4.38
CA THR A 91 26.49 -19.40 -3.62
C THR A 91 26.73 -18.54 -2.38
N PHE A 92 27.84 -18.77 -1.67
CA PHE A 92 28.23 -17.92 -0.54
C PHE A 92 28.46 -16.47 -0.98
N ASP A 93 29.18 -16.26 -2.08
CA ASP A 93 29.50 -14.93 -2.58
C ASP A 93 28.24 -14.21 -3.10
N GLU A 94 27.26 -14.95 -3.63
CA GLU A 94 25.94 -14.43 -3.99
C GLU A 94 25.15 -13.97 -2.75
N ILE A 95 25.11 -14.78 -1.69
CA ILE A 95 24.49 -14.40 -0.41
C ILE A 95 25.17 -13.14 0.14
N SER A 96 26.50 -13.12 0.16
CA SER A 96 27.28 -11.96 0.64
C SER A 96 26.95 -10.69 -0.15
N LYS A 97 26.88 -10.76 -1.49
CA LYS A 97 26.53 -9.62 -2.34
C LYS A 97 25.11 -9.11 -2.12
N ASN A 98 24.13 -10.02 -2.05
CA ASN A 98 22.74 -9.64 -1.78
C ASN A 98 22.57 -9.03 -0.38
N TYR A 99 23.28 -9.59 0.61
CA TYR A 99 23.25 -9.05 1.96
C TYR A 99 23.89 -7.65 2.05
N GLN A 100 25.03 -7.44 1.38
CA GLN A 100 25.66 -6.11 1.25
C GLN A 100 24.76 -5.10 0.53
N SER A 101 24.04 -5.54 -0.51
CA SER A 101 23.14 -4.63 -1.23
C SER A 101 21.99 -4.21 -0.32
N ILE A 102 21.43 -5.13 0.47
CA ILE A 102 20.26 -4.89 1.32
C ILE A 102 20.59 -4.10 2.59
N MET A 103 21.66 -4.47 3.29
CA MET A 103 22.03 -3.90 4.57
C MET A 103 22.99 -2.72 4.40
N GLU A 104 22.51 -1.51 4.71
CA GLU A 104 23.34 -0.30 4.69
C GLU A 104 24.50 -0.43 5.68
N GLY A 105 25.71 -0.06 5.24
CA GLY A 105 26.93 -0.13 6.05
C GLY A 105 27.61 -1.51 6.06
N VAL A 106 26.97 -2.58 5.57
CA VAL A 106 27.62 -3.89 5.47
C VAL A 106 28.49 -3.95 4.21
N THR A 107 29.76 -4.32 4.38
CA THR A 107 30.75 -4.47 3.30
C THR A 107 31.02 -5.93 2.92
N GLY A 108 30.60 -6.88 3.76
CA GLY A 108 30.66 -8.30 3.46
C GLY A 108 30.41 -9.21 4.66
N ILE A 109 30.46 -10.50 4.38
CA ILE A 109 30.42 -11.56 5.39
C ILE A 109 31.59 -12.53 5.16
N GLU A 110 32.16 -13.04 6.23
CA GLU A 110 33.23 -14.03 6.21
C GLU A 110 32.88 -15.19 7.13
N ALA A 111 32.97 -16.42 6.61
CA ALA A 111 32.82 -17.63 7.41
C ALA A 111 34.18 -18.31 7.53
N HIS A 112 34.57 -18.63 8.76
CA HIS A 112 35.86 -19.24 9.05
C HIS A 112 35.80 -20.22 10.22
N LEU A 113 36.83 -21.07 10.31
CA LEU A 113 37.00 -22.06 11.36
C LEU A 113 37.84 -21.45 12.49
N LEU A 114 37.36 -21.59 13.71
CA LEU A 114 38.05 -21.21 14.93
C LEU A 114 39.09 -22.26 15.35
N GLU A 115 40.02 -21.91 16.22
CA GLU A 115 41.09 -22.79 16.69
C GLU A 115 40.56 -24.01 17.47
N ASP A 116 39.40 -23.88 18.10
CA ASP A 116 38.71 -24.94 18.84
C ASP A 116 37.92 -25.91 17.94
N GLY A 117 37.90 -25.68 16.62
CA GLY A 117 37.19 -26.48 15.63
C GLY A 117 35.75 -26.05 15.38
N ASN A 118 35.27 -25.00 16.04
CA ASN A 118 33.97 -24.39 15.76
C ASN A 118 34.01 -23.58 14.47
N VAL A 119 32.85 -23.40 13.85
CA VAL A 119 32.63 -22.50 12.71
C VAL A 119 31.86 -21.28 13.17
N THR A 120 32.32 -20.11 12.74
CA THR A 120 31.65 -18.82 12.96
C THR A 120 31.41 -18.13 11.63
N THR A 121 30.50 -17.16 11.62
CA THR A 121 30.36 -16.20 10.53
C THR A 121 30.36 -14.81 11.11
N GLU A 122 31.19 -13.95 10.52
CA GLU A 122 31.33 -12.56 10.89
C GLU A 122 30.83 -11.64 9.78
N VAL A 123 30.23 -10.52 10.18
CA VAL A 123 29.77 -9.44 9.33
C VAL A 123 30.74 -8.28 9.44
N ILE A 124 31.18 -7.76 8.30
CA ILE A 124 32.13 -6.66 8.20
C ILE A 124 31.35 -5.38 7.88
N GLU A 125 31.41 -4.40 8.78
CA GLU A 125 30.71 -3.12 8.63
C GLU A 125 31.68 -1.95 8.37
N GLU A 126 31.25 -1.00 7.54
CA GLU A 126 32.01 0.20 7.23
C GLU A 126 32.19 1.07 8.48
N GLY A 127 33.42 1.53 8.72
CA GLY A 127 33.75 2.38 9.85
C GLY A 127 34.10 1.63 11.14
N PHE A 128 34.03 0.31 11.15
CA PHE A 128 34.49 -0.53 12.26
C PHE A 128 35.79 -1.26 11.89
N SER A 129 36.70 -1.39 12.86
CA SER A 129 37.93 -2.18 12.68
C SER A 129 37.71 -3.67 12.92
N ASP A 130 36.73 -4.00 13.75
CA ASP A 130 36.41 -5.35 14.19
C ASP A 130 35.15 -5.82 13.44
N ALA A 131 35.11 -7.11 13.13
CA ALA A 131 33.92 -7.73 12.54
C ALA A 131 32.99 -8.25 13.66
N PHE A 132 31.71 -8.41 13.35
CA PHE A 132 30.68 -8.80 14.31
C PHE A 132 30.19 -10.21 14.03
N THR A 133 30.13 -11.05 15.05
CA THR A 133 29.53 -12.39 14.94
C THR A 133 28.01 -12.31 14.75
N LEU A 134 27.41 -13.41 14.30
CA LEU A 134 25.97 -13.43 13.97
C LEU A 134 25.06 -13.08 15.15
N ASP A 135 25.45 -13.35 16.40
CA ASP A 135 24.67 -13.00 17.60
C ASP A 135 24.92 -11.57 18.10
N GLU A 136 25.93 -10.88 17.58
CA GLU A 136 26.29 -9.50 17.90
C GLU A 136 25.63 -8.46 16.98
N ILE A 137 25.29 -8.84 15.74
CA ILE A 137 24.60 -7.94 14.80
C ILE A 137 23.13 -7.71 15.18
N SER A 138 22.52 -6.66 14.63
CA SER A 138 21.13 -6.32 14.93
C SER A 138 20.14 -7.42 14.52
N ALA A 139 19.04 -7.57 15.26
CA ALA A 139 18.03 -8.59 14.98
C ALA A 139 17.45 -8.52 13.57
N GLY A 140 17.29 -7.32 13.00
CA GLY A 140 16.88 -7.13 11.61
C GLY A 140 17.91 -7.71 10.63
N SER A 141 19.20 -7.39 10.85
CA SER A 141 20.32 -7.96 10.09
C SER A 141 20.32 -9.49 10.11
N GLN A 142 20.10 -10.09 11.28
CA GLN A 142 20.00 -11.55 11.44
C GLN A 142 18.84 -12.12 10.61
N GLN A 143 17.64 -11.54 10.72
CA GLN A 143 16.46 -12.03 9.97
C GLN A 143 16.72 -12.01 8.47
N ILE A 144 17.32 -10.93 7.98
CA ILE A 144 17.58 -10.75 6.55
C ILE A 144 18.63 -11.71 6.06
N LEU A 145 19.75 -11.87 6.75
CA LEU A 145 20.76 -12.83 6.32
C LEU A 145 20.20 -14.26 6.26
N ILE A 146 19.37 -14.65 7.23
CA ILE A 146 18.72 -15.96 7.25
C ILE A 146 17.72 -16.09 6.09
N LEU A 147 16.86 -15.09 5.89
CA LEU A 147 15.87 -15.08 4.81
C LEU A 147 16.55 -15.18 3.43
N LEU A 148 17.58 -14.38 3.17
CA LEU A 148 18.34 -14.40 1.93
C LEU A 148 19.02 -15.74 1.69
N THR A 149 19.67 -16.28 2.72
CA THR A 149 20.30 -17.60 2.63
C THR A 149 19.26 -18.67 2.28
N ALA A 150 18.08 -18.61 2.89
CA ALA A 150 16.99 -19.54 2.59
C ALA A 150 16.48 -19.43 1.15
N ILE A 151 16.20 -18.21 0.69
CA ILE A 151 15.73 -17.95 -0.68
C ILE A 151 16.76 -18.44 -1.70
N ILE A 152 18.04 -18.11 -1.52
CA ILE A 152 19.11 -18.48 -2.44
C ILE A 152 19.35 -20.00 -2.46
N LEU A 153 19.18 -20.69 -1.33
CA LEU A 153 19.26 -22.16 -1.29
C LEU A 153 18.03 -22.82 -1.92
N ALA A 154 16.86 -22.22 -1.77
CA ALA A 154 15.61 -22.74 -2.30
C ALA A 154 15.46 -22.55 -3.82
N LYS A 155 16.04 -21.49 -4.39
CA LYS A 155 15.81 -21.09 -5.80
C LYS A 155 16.09 -22.17 -6.85
N ASP A 156 17.05 -23.06 -6.58
CA ASP A 156 17.46 -24.13 -7.50
C ASP A 156 16.94 -25.52 -7.08
N SER A 157 16.25 -25.60 -5.94
CA SER A 157 15.88 -26.87 -5.28
C SER A 157 14.40 -27.00 -4.93
N SER A 158 13.61 -25.95 -5.12
CA SER A 158 12.20 -25.88 -4.74
C SER A 158 11.34 -25.44 -5.93
N ASP A 159 10.22 -26.11 -6.16
CA ASP A 159 9.25 -25.68 -7.19
C ASP A 159 8.40 -24.50 -6.71
N VAL A 160 8.23 -24.36 -5.39
CA VAL A 160 7.37 -23.35 -4.76
C VAL A 160 8.06 -22.79 -3.51
N ILE A 161 8.00 -21.47 -3.35
CA ILE A 161 8.42 -20.73 -2.15
C ILE A 161 7.23 -19.94 -1.62
N LEU A 162 6.90 -20.11 -0.34
CA LEU A 162 5.89 -19.29 0.36
C LEU A 162 6.58 -18.41 1.40
N ILE A 163 6.29 -17.12 1.39
CA ILE A 163 6.87 -16.15 2.32
C ILE A 163 5.77 -15.30 2.92
N GLU A 164 5.74 -15.26 4.25
CA GLU A 164 4.84 -14.37 5.00
C GLU A 164 5.57 -13.09 5.37
N GLU A 165 5.04 -11.95 4.93
CA GLU A 165 5.47 -10.58 5.28
C GLU A 165 7.01 -10.36 5.24
N PRO A 166 7.67 -10.55 4.08
CA PRO A 166 9.11 -10.38 3.94
C PRO A 166 9.61 -8.97 4.30
N GLU A 167 8.73 -7.97 4.30
CA GLU A 167 9.02 -6.60 4.69
C GLU A 167 9.23 -6.40 6.21
N GLN A 168 8.89 -7.39 7.05
CA GLN A 168 9.01 -7.23 8.50
C GLN A 168 10.46 -6.94 8.89
N HIS A 169 10.64 -5.85 9.67
CA HIS A 169 11.94 -5.33 10.11
C HIS A 169 12.83 -4.71 9.01
N LEU A 170 12.29 -4.46 7.82
CA LEU A 170 13.00 -3.77 6.75
C LEU A 170 12.66 -2.28 6.67
N HIS A 171 13.61 -1.53 6.13
CA HIS A 171 13.37 -0.18 5.64
C HIS A 171 13.00 -0.27 4.15
N PRO A 172 12.32 0.73 3.56
CA PRO A 172 11.80 0.64 2.19
C PRO A 172 12.84 0.28 1.11
N GLY A 173 14.09 0.77 1.24
CA GLY A 173 15.17 0.43 0.30
C GLY A 173 15.62 -1.04 0.37
N ALA A 174 15.47 -1.70 1.53
CA ALA A 174 15.70 -3.12 1.65
C ALA A 174 14.52 -3.95 1.13
N GLU A 175 13.28 -3.48 1.33
CA GLU A 175 12.08 -4.14 0.79
C GLU A 175 12.17 -4.30 -0.73
N GLN A 176 12.56 -3.23 -1.44
CA GLN A 176 12.71 -3.25 -2.90
C GLN A 176 13.73 -4.30 -3.35
N ARG A 177 14.87 -4.40 -2.68
CA ARG A 177 15.91 -5.39 -3.02
C ARG A 177 15.50 -6.82 -2.72
N VAL A 178 14.71 -7.04 -1.66
CA VAL A 178 14.12 -8.35 -1.38
C VAL A 178 13.09 -8.70 -2.45
N TYR A 179 12.27 -7.75 -2.89
CA TYR A 179 11.38 -7.94 -4.03
C TYR A 179 12.14 -8.34 -5.30
N ASP A 180 13.20 -7.59 -5.66
CA ASP A 180 14.03 -7.87 -6.84
C ASP A 180 14.61 -9.30 -6.81
N LEU A 181 15.08 -9.75 -5.64
CA LEU A 181 15.59 -11.11 -5.47
C LEU A 181 14.48 -12.16 -5.68
N LEU A 182 13.29 -11.93 -5.11
CA LEU A 182 12.16 -12.84 -5.27
C LEU A 182 11.65 -12.89 -6.71
N GLU A 183 11.66 -11.75 -7.40
CA GLU A 183 11.36 -11.67 -8.83
C GLU A 183 12.41 -12.45 -9.65
N GLU A 184 13.70 -12.31 -9.36
CA GLU A 184 14.76 -13.09 -10.02
C GLU A 184 14.55 -14.60 -9.83
N VAL A 185 14.21 -15.02 -8.60
CA VAL A 185 13.91 -16.43 -8.28
C VAL A 185 12.67 -16.91 -9.05
N SER A 186 11.64 -16.06 -9.16
CA SER A 186 10.43 -16.34 -9.93
C SER A 186 10.71 -16.53 -11.42
N LEU A 187 11.50 -15.63 -12.01
CA LEU A 187 11.90 -15.68 -13.42
C LEU A 187 12.75 -16.93 -13.76
N ASN A 188 13.44 -17.50 -12.78
CA ASN A 188 14.21 -18.74 -12.93
C ASN A 188 13.35 -20.02 -12.84
N GLY A 189 12.03 -19.89 -12.66
CA GLY A 189 11.06 -20.99 -12.76
C GLY A 189 10.49 -21.48 -11.43
N THR A 190 10.86 -20.86 -10.30
CA THR A 190 10.28 -21.17 -8.98
C THR A 190 9.02 -20.35 -8.75
N GLN A 191 7.90 -20.96 -8.36
CA GLN A 191 6.70 -20.19 -8.03
C GLN A 191 6.82 -19.54 -6.65
N VAL A 192 6.78 -18.21 -6.58
CA VAL A 192 6.86 -17.47 -5.31
C VAL A 192 5.50 -16.90 -4.94
N PHE A 193 5.04 -17.20 -3.72
CA PHE A 193 3.87 -16.55 -3.13
C PHE A 193 4.31 -15.72 -1.91
N VAL A 194 3.89 -14.46 -1.89
CA VAL A 194 4.19 -13.52 -0.83
C VAL A 194 2.88 -13.00 -0.24
N THR A 195 2.75 -12.99 1.08
CA THR A 195 1.77 -12.13 1.76
C THR A 195 2.46 -10.85 2.19
N THR A 196 1.83 -9.70 1.97
CA THR A 196 2.47 -8.41 2.27
C THR A 196 1.43 -7.32 2.53
N HIS A 197 1.84 -6.38 3.37
CA HIS A 197 1.20 -5.08 3.59
C HIS A 197 2.11 -3.92 3.13
N SER A 198 3.23 -4.22 2.47
CA SER A 198 4.18 -3.22 1.98
C SER A 198 3.64 -2.48 0.74
N ASP A 199 3.69 -1.15 0.79
CA ASP A 199 3.49 -0.29 -0.39
C ASP A 199 4.52 -0.63 -1.49
N THR A 200 5.76 -0.95 -1.11
CA THR A 200 6.86 -1.28 -2.02
C THR A 200 6.52 -2.52 -2.84
N PHE A 201 6.16 -3.64 -2.19
CA PHE A 201 5.82 -4.88 -2.90
C PHE A 201 4.62 -4.70 -3.83
N VAL A 202 3.56 -4.02 -3.38
CA VAL A 202 2.37 -3.77 -4.19
C VAL A 202 2.66 -2.87 -5.38
N ASN A 203 3.53 -1.87 -5.23
CA ASN A 203 3.87 -0.95 -6.32
C ASN A 203 4.79 -1.57 -7.37
N GLU A 204 5.71 -2.45 -6.96
CA GLU A 204 6.63 -3.14 -7.88
C GLU A 204 5.94 -4.32 -8.61
N SER A 205 5.02 -5.03 -7.95
CA SER A 205 4.30 -6.19 -8.53
C SER A 205 3.44 -5.81 -9.74
N GLY A 206 3.42 -6.66 -10.79
CA GLY A 206 2.41 -6.56 -11.85
C GLY A 206 1.00 -6.65 -11.27
N THR A 207 0.05 -5.89 -11.81
CA THR A 207 -1.33 -5.91 -11.29
C THR A 207 -1.97 -7.30 -11.41
N GLU A 208 -1.59 -8.08 -12.41
CA GLU A 208 -1.97 -9.48 -12.61
C GLU A 208 -1.44 -10.44 -11.54
N ASP A 209 -0.36 -10.07 -10.84
CA ASP A 209 0.27 -10.86 -9.80
C ASP A 209 -0.27 -10.51 -8.40
N ILE A 210 -1.11 -9.48 -8.30
CA ILE A 210 -1.73 -9.05 -7.04
C ILE A 210 -3.07 -9.74 -6.86
N ILE A 211 -3.20 -10.45 -5.73
CA ILE A 211 -4.46 -11.04 -5.28
C ILE A 211 -4.90 -10.30 -4.02
N SER A 212 -5.98 -9.52 -4.13
CA SER A 212 -6.58 -8.85 -2.97
C SER A 212 -7.41 -9.85 -2.18
N VAL A 213 -7.14 -9.95 -0.89
CA VAL A 213 -7.85 -10.84 0.03
C VAL A 213 -8.55 -9.99 1.09
N TYR A 214 -9.87 -10.09 1.20
CA TYR A 214 -10.63 -9.38 2.22
C TYR A 214 -11.77 -10.24 2.77
N ARG A 215 -12.36 -9.79 3.87
CA ARG A 215 -13.52 -10.43 4.49
C ARG A 215 -14.71 -9.50 4.36
N ASN A 216 -15.82 -10.00 3.82
CA ASN A 216 -17.06 -9.22 3.70
C ASN A 216 -17.85 -9.17 5.02
N ASP A 217 -18.95 -8.42 5.03
CA ASP A 217 -19.84 -8.23 6.18
C ASP A 217 -20.44 -9.55 6.72
N GLU A 218 -20.52 -10.60 5.90
CA GLU A 218 -21.00 -11.93 6.27
C GLU A 218 -19.88 -12.83 6.85
N ASN A 219 -18.70 -12.27 7.13
CA ASN A 219 -17.48 -12.98 7.55
C ASN A 219 -16.95 -14.00 6.53
N ILE A 220 -17.23 -13.78 5.25
CA ILE A 220 -16.80 -14.62 4.14
C ILE A 220 -15.52 -14.02 3.53
N THR A 221 -14.47 -14.82 3.40
CA THR A 221 -13.23 -14.45 2.69
C THR A 221 -13.48 -14.40 1.18
N GLU A 222 -13.25 -13.25 0.56
CA GLU A 222 -13.30 -13.03 -0.88
C GLU A 222 -11.91 -12.73 -1.45
N LEU A 223 -11.74 -13.06 -2.73
CA LEU A 223 -10.52 -12.85 -3.49
C LEU A 223 -10.85 -12.00 -4.72
N GLU A 224 -10.03 -10.98 -4.97
CA GLU A 224 -10.14 -10.14 -6.16
C GLU A 224 -8.81 -10.10 -6.93
N ILE A 225 -8.94 -10.21 -8.24
CA ILE A 225 -7.83 -10.21 -9.20
C ILE A 225 -8.22 -9.22 -10.29
N VAL A 226 -7.28 -8.37 -10.67
CA VAL A 226 -7.45 -7.39 -11.74
C VAL A 226 -6.82 -7.97 -13.00
N GLU A 227 -7.62 -8.19 -14.04
CA GLU A 227 -7.20 -8.87 -15.27
C GLU A 227 -6.92 -7.91 -16.44
N ASP A 228 -6.92 -6.59 -16.23
CA ASP A 228 -6.66 -5.62 -17.29
C ASP A 228 -5.16 -5.42 -17.51
N PRO A 229 -4.58 -5.93 -18.62
CA PRO A 229 -3.13 -5.87 -18.86
C PRO A 229 -2.62 -4.45 -19.12
N ASN A 230 -3.51 -3.48 -19.37
CA ASN A 230 -3.09 -2.10 -19.62
C ASN A 230 -3.06 -1.26 -18.34
N ILE A 231 -3.54 -1.79 -17.21
CA ILE A 231 -3.79 -0.97 -16.04
C ILE A 231 -2.48 -0.40 -15.47
N ASP A 232 -1.43 -1.20 -15.37
CA ASP A 232 -0.11 -0.76 -14.89
C ASP A 232 0.46 0.38 -15.72
N SER A 233 0.46 0.22 -17.04
CA SER A 233 0.93 1.26 -17.97
C SER A 233 0.13 2.56 -17.81
N THR A 234 -1.17 2.43 -17.54
CA THR A 234 -2.06 3.58 -17.46
C THR A 234 -1.94 4.29 -16.11
N LEU A 235 -1.82 3.55 -15.00
CA LEU A 235 -1.53 4.11 -13.68
C LEU A 235 -0.19 4.87 -13.70
N SER A 236 0.84 4.27 -14.31
CA SER A 236 2.16 4.88 -14.45
C SER A 236 2.11 6.17 -15.28
N MET A 237 1.43 6.17 -16.44
CA MET A 237 1.24 7.38 -17.27
C MET A 237 0.52 8.50 -16.52
N LEU A 238 -0.45 8.15 -15.67
CA LEU A 238 -1.19 9.09 -14.83
C LEU A 238 -0.44 9.41 -13.54
N GLY A 239 0.68 8.75 -13.25
CA GLY A 239 1.48 8.87 -12.04
C GLY A 239 0.67 8.63 -10.77
N TYR A 240 -0.12 7.56 -10.77
CA TYR A 240 -0.78 6.98 -9.60
C TYR A 240 0.00 5.76 -9.13
N GLU A 241 0.05 5.55 -7.82
CA GLU A 241 0.62 4.34 -7.23
C GLU A 241 -0.46 3.28 -7.06
N LYS A 242 -0.11 1.99 -7.22
CA LYS A 242 -1.06 0.88 -7.01
C LYS A 242 -1.51 0.83 -5.55
N SER A 243 -0.59 1.06 -4.61
CA SER A 243 -0.87 1.13 -3.18
C SER A 243 -1.87 2.22 -2.79
N ASP A 244 -2.02 3.28 -3.61
CA ASP A 244 -3.09 4.28 -3.42
C ASP A 244 -4.48 3.64 -3.49
N VAL A 245 -4.63 2.58 -4.27
CA VAL A 245 -5.89 1.93 -4.57
C VAL A 245 -6.07 0.70 -3.70
N TYR A 246 -5.12 -0.23 -3.71
CA TYR A 246 -5.25 -1.54 -3.05
C TYR A 246 -5.41 -1.46 -1.52
N TYR A 247 -4.89 -0.43 -0.87
CA TYR A 247 -5.03 -0.24 0.59
C TYR A 247 -6.16 0.71 0.98
N SER A 248 -6.96 1.15 0.01
CA SER A 248 -8.09 2.04 0.26
C SER A 248 -9.39 1.26 0.44
N ASN A 249 -10.11 1.55 1.52
CA ASN A 249 -11.49 1.08 1.69
C ASN A 249 -12.48 1.87 0.82
N ALA A 250 -12.11 3.10 0.44
CA ALA A 250 -12.84 3.89 -0.54
C ALA A 250 -11.93 4.97 -1.17
N VAL A 251 -12.21 5.33 -2.42
CA VAL A 251 -11.46 6.36 -3.15
C VAL A 251 -12.34 7.57 -3.44
N VAL A 252 -11.86 8.77 -3.10
CA VAL A 252 -12.56 10.02 -3.40
C VAL A 252 -11.74 10.86 -4.37
N PHE A 253 -12.29 11.09 -5.56
CA PHE A 253 -11.69 11.93 -6.58
C PHE A 253 -11.96 13.40 -6.33
N VAL A 254 -10.92 14.23 -6.42
CA VAL A 254 -10.99 15.70 -6.33
C VAL A 254 -10.29 16.33 -7.53
N GLU A 255 -10.66 17.56 -7.87
CA GLU A 255 -10.11 18.28 -9.03
C GLU A 255 -8.69 18.79 -8.74
N ASP A 256 -8.44 19.38 -7.57
CA ASP A 256 -7.15 19.97 -7.23
C ASP A 256 -6.48 19.38 -5.97
N GLN A 257 -5.16 19.54 -5.90
CA GLN A 257 -4.38 19.10 -4.74
C GLN A 257 -4.72 19.87 -3.46
N SER A 258 -5.17 21.11 -3.59
CA SER A 258 -5.62 21.94 -2.47
C SER A 258 -6.95 21.46 -1.89
N ASP A 259 -7.88 20.98 -2.72
CA ASP A 259 -9.17 20.42 -2.29
C ASP A 259 -8.97 19.27 -1.30
N LYS A 260 -8.07 18.33 -1.64
CA LYS A 260 -7.68 17.22 -0.76
C LYS A 260 -7.27 17.72 0.63
N VAL A 261 -6.44 18.76 0.68
CA VAL A 261 -5.96 19.31 1.95
C VAL A 261 -7.09 19.96 2.72
N VAL A 262 -7.97 20.71 2.05
CA VAL A 262 -9.11 21.38 2.69
C VAL A 262 -10.10 20.36 3.25
N PHE A 263 -10.50 19.36 2.47
CA PHE A 263 -11.40 18.31 2.94
C PHE A 263 -10.81 17.48 4.08
N ASP A 264 -9.51 17.16 4.02
CA ASP A 264 -8.81 16.50 5.14
C ASP A 264 -8.90 17.36 6.42
N GLN A 265 -8.67 18.67 6.36
CA GLN A 265 -8.76 19.55 7.54
C GLN A 265 -10.20 19.65 8.05
N PHE A 266 -11.18 19.85 7.18
CA PHE A 266 -12.59 19.91 7.57
C PHE A 266 -13.07 18.62 8.22
N ALA A 267 -12.65 17.47 7.68
CA ALA A 267 -12.97 16.18 8.25
C ALA A 267 -12.40 16.05 9.67
N ASN A 268 -11.14 16.43 9.88
CA ASN A 268 -10.50 16.41 11.20
C ASN A 268 -11.22 17.34 12.19
N THR A 269 -11.52 18.58 11.81
CA THR A 269 -12.26 19.54 12.65
C THR A 269 -13.65 19.02 13.03
N LEU A 270 -14.32 18.30 12.13
CA LEU A 270 -15.64 17.70 12.39
C LEU A 270 -15.58 16.37 13.16
N GLY A 271 -14.39 15.79 13.35
CA GLY A 271 -14.19 14.48 13.98
C GLY A 271 -14.46 13.29 13.06
N TYR A 272 -14.32 13.46 11.75
CA TYR A 272 -14.36 12.39 10.76
C TYR A 272 -12.94 11.97 10.41
N SER A 273 -12.39 10.97 11.11
CA SER A 273 -11.09 10.38 10.76
C SER A 273 -11.17 9.58 9.46
N LEU A 274 -11.15 10.25 8.30
CA LEU A 274 -11.28 9.61 6.99
C LEU A 274 -10.09 8.69 6.69
N LYS A 275 -8.87 9.11 7.06
CA LYS A 275 -7.64 8.32 6.87
C LYS A 275 -7.66 7.01 7.68
N GLU A 276 -8.08 7.08 8.94
CA GLU A 276 -8.23 5.88 9.80
C GLU A 276 -9.29 4.91 9.26
N ARG A 277 -10.21 5.39 8.42
CA ARG A 277 -11.21 4.58 7.74
C ARG A 277 -10.73 4.02 6.40
N GLY A 278 -9.48 4.26 6.01
CA GLY A 278 -8.94 3.85 4.70
C GLY A 278 -9.53 4.63 3.53
N ILE A 279 -10.04 5.84 3.74
CA ILE A 279 -10.57 6.67 2.66
C ILE A 279 -9.44 7.53 2.09
N ARG A 280 -9.14 7.37 0.81
CA ARG A 280 -8.04 8.09 0.15
C ARG A 280 -8.56 9.08 -0.89
N PHE A 281 -8.11 10.33 -0.76
CA PHE A 281 -8.35 11.35 -1.77
C PHE A 281 -7.33 11.24 -2.91
N VAL A 282 -7.82 11.13 -4.14
CA VAL A 282 -7.05 11.03 -5.38
C VAL A 282 -7.34 12.26 -6.25
N ARG A 283 -6.30 12.94 -6.71
CA ARG A 283 -6.44 14.11 -7.58
C ARG A 283 -6.58 13.67 -9.03
N LEU A 284 -7.52 14.24 -9.78
CA LEU A 284 -7.61 14.07 -11.23
C LEU A 284 -6.61 15.02 -11.93
N LYS A 285 -5.79 14.52 -12.86
CA LYS A 285 -4.62 15.24 -13.41
C LYS A 285 -4.88 15.91 -14.77
N GLY A 286 -5.56 17.06 -14.81
CA GLY A 286 -5.50 17.95 -15.98
C GLY A 286 -6.82 18.61 -16.37
N ASP A 287 -6.82 19.29 -17.52
CA ASP A 287 -8.00 19.98 -18.07
C ASP A 287 -9.10 18.98 -18.53
N ASN A 288 -8.78 17.68 -18.63
CA ASN A 288 -9.68 16.64 -19.10
C ASN A 288 -9.92 15.57 -18.03
N LEU A 289 -10.74 15.93 -17.05
CA LEU A 289 -11.27 15.07 -15.97
C LEU A 289 -11.51 13.61 -16.38
N TYR A 290 -12.04 13.39 -17.59
CA TYR A 290 -12.46 12.08 -18.09
C TYR A 290 -11.28 11.17 -18.46
N ALA A 291 -10.23 11.72 -19.06
CA ALA A 291 -9.07 10.95 -19.49
C ALA A 291 -8.30 10.38 -18.30
N ASP A 292 -8.25 11.12 -17.20
CA ASP A 292 -7.52 10.70 -15.99
C ASP A 292 -8.37 9.78 -15.12
N ALA A 293 -9.70 9.98 -15.12
CA ALA A 293 -10.61 9.21 -14.29
C ALA A 293 -10.85 7.80 -14.83
N GLU A 294 -10.97 7.61 -16.16
CA GLU A 294 -11.42 6.33 -16.74
C GLU A 294 -10.56 5.12 -16.32
N PRO A 295 -9.22 5.18 -16.33
CA PRO A 295 -8.39 4.02 -15.97
C PRO A 295 -8.47 3.68 -14.49
N MET A 296 -8.40 4.70 -13.63
CA MET A 296 -8.59 4.53 -12.19
C MET A 296 -9.97 3.98 -11.86
N LEU A 297 -11.00 4.47 -12.56
CA LEU A 297 -12.36 4.01 -12.40
C LEU A 297 -12.50 2.54 -12.80
N LYS A 298 -11.88 2.10 -13.90
CA LYS A 298 -11.85 0.67 -14.28
C LYS A 298 -11.22 -0.19 -13.19
N LEU A 299 -10.09 0.22 -12.66
CA LEU A 299 -9.41 -0.52 -11.58
C LEU A 299 -10.27 -0.60 -10.31
N ILE A 300 -10.76 0.53 -9.81
CA ILE A 300 -11.60 0.61 -8.61
C ILE A 300 -12.89 -0.21 -8.79
N GLN A 301 -13.48 -0.21 -9.99
CA GLN A 301 -14.66 -1.02 -10.29
C GLN A 301 -14.36 -2.52 -10.33
N GLN A 302 -13.20 -2.94 -10.85
CA GLN A 302 -12.77 -4.34 -10.81
C GLN A 302 -12.51 -4.80 -9.37
N LEU A 303 -11.93 -3.92 -8.54
CA LEU A 303 -11.73 -4.11 -7.11
C LEU A 303 -13.00 -3.88 -6.25
N ARG A 304 -14.15 -3.64 -6.90
CA ARG A 304 -15.45 -3.35 -6.25
C ARG A 304 -15.39 -2.28 -5.15
N MET A 305 -14.41 -1.38 -5.23
CA MET A 305 -14.16 -0.42 -4.17
C MET A 305 -15.18 0.73 -4.24
N PRO A 306 -15.76 1.15 -3.11
CA PRO A 306 -16.58 2.35 -3.05
C PRO A 306 -15.80 3.59 -3.52
N TYR A 307 -16.44 4.45 -4.31
CA TYR A 307 -15.82 5.68 -4.76
C TYR A 307 -16.80 6.85 -4.88
N MET A 308 -16.25 8.06 -4.89
CA MET A 308 -17.01 9.29 -5.13
C MET A 308 -16.17 10.32 -5.85
N PHE A 309 -16.79 11.11 -6.72
CA PHE A 309 -16.21 12.31 -7.33
C PHE A 309 -16.74 13.54 -6.59
N ILE A 310 -15.84 14.45 -6.22
CA ILE A 310 -16.17 15.80 -5.76
C ILE A 310 -15.66 16.76 -6.82
N LEU A 311 -16.58 17.54 -7.36
CA LEU A 311 -16.32 18.45 -8.46
C LEU A 311 -16.71 19.87 -8.07
N ASP A 312 -15.96 20.82 -8.60
CA ASP A 312 -16.29 22.24 -8.55
C ASP A 312 -17.57 22.49 -9.32
N SER A 313 -18.31 23.55 -9.03
CA SER A 313 -19.57 23.84 -9.73
C SER A 313 -19.33 24.60 -11.04
N ASP A 314 -18.23 25.35 -11.16
CA ASP A 314 -17.93 26.25 -12.29
C ASP A 314 -19.11 27.14 -12.69
N ASP A 315 -19.86 27.64 -11.70
CA ASP A 315 -21.11 28.40 -11.89
C ASP A 315 -22.24 27.65 -12.63
N MET A 316 -22.08 26.33 -12.85
CA MET A 316 -23.14 25.46 -13.37
C MET A 316 -24.08 25.00 -12.25
N ILE A 317 -25.31 24.64 -12.63
CA ILE A 317 -26.27 24.03 -11.70
C ILE A 317 -25.72 22.65 -11.27
N PRO A 318 -25.51 22.39 -9.95
CA PRO A 318 -24.85 21.17 -9.48
C PRO A 318 -25.48 19.86 -9.99
N LYS A 319 -26.83 19.80 -10.03
CA LYS A 319 -27.57 18.64 -10.54
C LYS A 319 -27.34 18.37 -12.03
N GLU A 320 -27.14 19.41 -12.83
CA GLU A 320 -26.90 19.28 -14.27
C GLU A 320 -25.46 18.83 -14.54
N LYS A 321 -24.48 19.44 -13.84
CA LYS A 321 -23.06 19.02 -13.93
C LYS A 321 -22.88 17.58 -13.46
N SER A 322 -23.49 17.18 -12.34
CA SER A 322 -23.46 15.80 -11.83
C SER A 322 -23.97 14.79 -12.85
N LYS A 323 -25.16 15.02 -13.44
CA LYS A 323 -25.72 14.14 -14.49
C LYS A 323 -24.86 14.08 -15.76
N SER A 324 -24.33 15.23 -16.18
CA SER A 324 -23.47 15.34 -17.37
C SER A 324 -22.18 14.53 -17.20
N VAL A 325 -21.49 14.70 -16.06
CA VAL A 325 -20.25 13.98 -15.77
C VAL A 325 -20.52 12.49 -15.59
N ALA A 326 -21.54 12.12 -14.82
CA ALA A 326 -21.91 10.73 -14.59
C ALA A 326 -22.24 9.99 -15.90
N SER A 327 -22.96 10.64 -16.82
CA SER A 327 -23.27 10.07 -18.14
C SER A 327 -22.02 9.87 -18.99
N LYS A 328 -21.04 10.76 -18.93
CA LYS A 328 -19.79 10.66 -19.70
C LYS A 328 -18.85 9.59 -19.16
N LEU A 329 -18.80 9.42 -17.83
CA LEU A 329 -18.02 8.38 -17.16
C LEU A 329 -18.74 7.03 -17.09
N ALA A 330 -19.99 6.95 -17.57
CA ALA A 330 -20.85 5.77 -17.47
C ALA A 330 -21.03 5.25 -16.02
N ILE A 331 -21.20 6.16 -15.06
CA ILE A 331 -21.40 5.86 -13.62
C ILE A 331 -22.75 6.36 -13.11
N SER A 332 -23.12 5.94 -11.90
CA SER A 332 -24.29 6.49 -11.21
C SER A 332 -24.07 7.98 -10.88
N PRO A 333 -25.07 8.86 -11.13
CA PRO A 333 -25.04 10.25 -10.64
C PRO A 333 -24.86 10.37 -9.14
N ASP A 334 -25.23 9.34 -8.38
CA ASP A 334 -25.01 9.32 -6.93
C ASP A 334 -23.50 9.34 -6.60
N ASN A 335 -22.64 8.78 -7.44
CA ASN A 335 -21.20 8.80 -7.21
C ASN A 335 -20.56 10.16 -7.56
N VAL A 336 -21.33 11.16 -8.00
CA VAL A 336 -20.81 12.49 -8.37
C VAL A 336 -21.46 13.57 -7.52
N TYR A 337 -20.68 14.13 -6.61
CA TYR A 337 -21.05 15.31 -5.83
C TYR A 337 -20.46 16.57 -6.48
N VAL A 338 -21.29 17.59 -6.67
CA VAL A 338 -20.87 18.89 -7.17
C VAL A 338 -21.14 19.91 -6.08
N LEU A 339 -20.14 20.72 -5.73
CA LEU A 339 -20.23 21.75 -4.69
C LEU A 339 -21.35 22.77 -4.98
N GLU A 340 -22.05 23.25 -3.95
CA GLU A 340 -23.04 24.33 -4.11
C GLU A 340 -22.38 25.68 -4.41
N ARG A 341 -21.11 25.87 -4.03
CA ARG A 341 -20.27 27.01 -4.42
C ARG A 341 -19.41 26.67 -5.64
N PRO A 342 -18.97 27.69 -6.42
CA PRO A 342 -18.20 27.46 -7.64
C PRO A 342 -16.94 26.63 -7.44
N ILE A 343 -16.20 26.89 -6.35
CA ILE A 343 -14.93 26.23 -6.02
C ILE A 343 -14.79 26.09 -4.50
N ILE A 344 -13.88 25.22 -4.03
CA ILE A 344 -13.66 24.99 -2.60
C ILE A 344 -13.20 26.25 -1.84
N GLU A 345 -12.43 27.14 -2.46
CA GLU A 345 -11.93 28.37 -1.82
C GLU A 345 -13.05 29.33 -1.45
N SER A 346 -14.19 29.28 -2.14
CA SER A 346 -15.34 30.11 -1.79
C SER A 346 -15.80 29.84 -0.36
N TYR A 347 -15.71 28.60 0.12
CA TYR A 347 -16.07 28.27 1.51
C TYR A 347 -15.05 28.76 2.54
N LEU A 348 -13.78 28.93 2.15
CA LEU A 348 -12.75 29.50 3.03
C LEU A 348 -12.92 31.02 3.16
N ILE A 349 -13.28 31.68 2.06
CA ILE A 349 -13.40 33.14 1.98
C ILE A 349 -14.68 33.65 2.67
N ASP A 350 -15.74 32.83 2.73
CA ASP A 350 -17.00 33.18 3.40
C ASP A 350 -16.82 33.41 4.94
N TYR A 351 -15.69 33.00 5.53
CA TYR A 351 -15.39 33.14 6.97
C TYR A 351 -14.04 33.87 7.20
N PRO A 352 -14.04 35.22 7.18
CA PRO A 352 -12.82 36.03 7.34
C PRO A 352 -12.05 35.75 8.64
N ASP A 353 -12.74 35.41 9.73
CA ASP A 353 -12.15 35.13 11.03
C ASP A 353 -11.14 33.98 10.97
N SER A 354 -11.42 32.96 10.15
CA SER A 354 -10.49 31.85 9.94
C SER A 354 -9.18 32.29 9.26
N ILE A 355 -9.26 33.27 8.35
CA ILE A 355 -8.10 33.87 7.67
C ILE A 355 -7.30 34.71 8.68
N VAL A 356 -7.99 35.49 9.52
CA VAL A 356 -7.37 36.27 10.61
C VAL A 356 -6.58 35.38 11.55
N ARG A 357 -7.19 34.26 12.00
CA ARG A 357 -6.52 33.28 12.85
C ARG A 357 -5.34 32.60 12.15
N ALA A 358 -5.53 32.20 10.89
CA ALA A 358 -4.50 31.51 10.11
C ALA A 358 -3.22 32.32 9.91
N PHE A 359 -3.34 33.63 9.71
CA PHE A 359 -2.20 34.52 9.47
C PHE A 359 -1.84 35.40 10.68
N ASN A 360 -2.48 35.16 11.83
CA ASN A 360 -2.29 35.93 13.07
C ASN A 360 -2.40 37.45 12.86
N ILE A 361 -3.46 37.84 12.13
CA ILE A 361 -3.71 39.23 11.74
C ILE A 361 -4.30 39.99 12.93
N ARG A 362 -3.81 41.21 13.18
CA ARG A 362 -4.25 42.03 14.32
C ARG A 362 -5.54 42.80 14.06
N ASP A 363 -5.80 43.15 12.80
CA ASP A 363 -6.93 43.95 12.38
C ASP A 363 -7.76 43.19 11.34
N GLU A 364 -8.94 42.72 11.75
CA GLU A 364 -9.87 41.95 10.92
C GLU A 364 -10.42 42.78 9.75
N GLU A 365 -10.50 44.11 9.89
CA GLU A 365 -11.02 44.99 8.86
C GLU A 365 -10.13 44.98 7.61
N VAL A 366 -8.82 44.76 7.76
CA VAL A 366 -7.90 44.59 6.62
C VAL A 366 -8.31 43.42 5.74
N VAL A 367 -8.74 42.30 6.33
CA VAL A 367 -9.19 41.12 5.59
C VAL A 367 -10.52 41.39 4.93
N LYS A 368 -11.50 41.97 5.64
CA LYS A 368 -12.81 42.32 5.08
C LYS A 368 -12.69 43.28 3.91
N GLU A 369 -11.93 44.37 4.07
CA GLU A 369 -11.68 45.34 3.01
C GLU A 369 -10.97 44.70 1.82
N ALA A 370 -10.01 43.80 2.04
CA ALA A 370 -9.33 43.10 0.96
C ALA A 370 -10.28 42.16 0.19
N LEU A 371 -11.18 41.47 0.89
CA LEU A 371 -12.22 40.64 0.28
C LEU A 371 -13.24 41.46 -0.52
N GLU A 372 -13.67 42.61 0.02
CA GLU A 372 -14.56 43.54 -0.68
C GLU A 372 -13.90 44.13 -1.93
N ARG A 373 -12.65 44.58 -1.82
CA ARG A 373 -11.85 45.12 -2.95
C ARG A 373 -11.65 44.10 -4.05
N ALA A 374 -11.34 42.84 -3.70
CA ALA A 374 -11.06 41.80 -4.67
C ALA A 374 -12.33 41.35 -5.43
N GLY A 375 -13.50 41.48 -4.80
CA GLY A 375 -14.79 41.12 -5.37
C GLY A 375 -14.95 39.61 -5.59
N LYS A 376 -16.19 39.16 -5.79
CA LYS A 376 -16.53 37.72 -5.94
C LYS A 376 -16.04 37.04 -7.22
N ARG A 377 -15.27 37.72 -8.07
CA ARG A 377 -14.95 37.26 -9.44
C ARG A 377 -13.66 36.44 -9.56
N ASP A 378 -12.86 36.33 -8.50
CA ASP A 378 -11.56 35.62 -8.58
C ASP A 378 -11.22 34.86 -7.29
N HIS A 379 -12.20 34.19 -6.67
CA HIS A 379 -12.05 33.46 -5.39
C HIS A 379 -10.80 32.56 -5.34
N ALA A 380 -10.40 31.96 -6.47
CA ALA A 380 -9.22 31.11 -6.57
C ALA A 380 -7.88 31.83 -6.31
N ARG A 381 -7.82 33.14 -6.56
CA ARG A 381 -6.60 33.96 -6.40
C ARG A 381 -6.68 34.97 -5.28
N ILE A 382 -7.86 35.20 -4.69
CA ILE A 382 -8.06 36.17 -3.61
C ILE A 382 -7.13 35.86 -2.44
N LEU A 383 -7.10 34.63 -1.92
CA LEU A 383 -6.25 34.27 -0.79
C LEU A 383 -4.77 34.44 -1.10
N ASN A 384 -4.31 34.01 -2.28
CA ASN A 384 -2.93 34.21 -2.74
C ASN A 384 -2.57 35.70 -2.87
N ARG A 385 -3.51 36.52 -3.38
CA ARG A 385 -3.32 37.96 -3.55
C ARG A 385 -3.21 38.64 -2.18
N ILE A 386 -4.12 38.34 -1.26
CA ILE A 386 -4.09 38.83 0.11
C ILE A 386 -2.76 38.46 0.78
N CYS A 387 -2.31 37.21 0.65
CA CYS A 387 -1.03 36.79 1.23
C CYS A 387 0.17 37.54 0.66
N LYS A 388 0.15 37.83 -0.64
CA LYS A 388 1.24 38.52 -1.32
C LYS A 388 1.24 40.03 -1.08
N GLU A 389 0.08 40.67 -1.16
CA GLU A 389 -0.10 42.12 -1.09
C GLU A 389 -0.06 42.64 0.35
N GLU A 390 -0.66 41.90 1.29
CA GLU A 390 -0.82 42.37 2.68
C GLU A 390 0.21 41.72 3.63
N PHE A 391 0.77 40.54 3.31
CA PHE A 391 1.65 39.79 4.23
C PHE A 391 3.06 39.49 3.70
N GLU A 392 3.42 39.91 2.47
CA GLU A 392 4.71 39.64 1.82
C GLU A 392 5.13 38.15 1.81
N GLN A 393 4.18 37.24 1.97
CA GLN A 393 4.44 35.80 2.03
C GLN A 393 4.16 35.16 0.67
N SER A 394 5.18 34.50 0.12
CA SER A 394 5.04 33.68 -1.09
C SER A 394 4.82 32.22 -0.68
N MET A 395 3.57 31.79 -0.65
CA MET A 395 3.18 30.40 -0.36
C MET A 395 2.43 29.80 -1.55
N SER A 396 2.41 28.47 -1.64
CA SER A 396 1.62 27.78 -2.65
C SER A 396 0.12 27.83 -2.29
N LYS A 397 -0.75 27.80 -3.31
CA LYS A 397 -2.21 27.72 -3.15
C LYS A 397 -2.62 26.64 -2.14
N LYS A 398 -2.04 25.44 -2.27
CA LYS A 398 -2.22 24.30 -1.36
C LYS A 398 -1.91 24.66 0.10
N ALA A 399 -0.80 25.35 0.34
CA ALA A 399 -0.36 25.69 1.69
C ALA A 399 -1.28 26.74 2.34
N ILE A 400 -1.68 27.76 1.57
CA ILE A 400 -2.61 28.80 2.04
C ILE A 400 -3.98 28.21 2.36
N ASN A 401 -4.57 27.47 1.41
CA ASN A 401 -5.89 26.86 1.60
C ASN A 401 -5.90 25.90 2.81
N GLY A 402 -4.85 25.07 2.95
CA GLY A 402 -4.71 24.17 4.08
C GLY A 402 -4.53 24.87 5.43
N LEU A 403 -3.84 26.02 5.44
CA LEU A 403 -3.64 26.80 6.67
C LEU A 403 -4.94 27.45 7.13
N VAL A 404 -5.70 28.06 6.21
CA VAL A 404 -7.01 28.65 6.50
C VAL A 404 -7.98 27.57 6.98
N ALA A 405 -8.10 26.45 6.24
CA ALA A 405 -8.98 25.34 6.59
C ALA A 405 -8.69 24.74 7.97
N ARG A 406 -7.40 24.67 8.37
CA ARG A 406 -6.99 24.19 9.70
C ARG A 406 -7.48 25.08 10.84
N HIS A 407 -7.60 26.39 10.60
CA HIS A 407 -8.03 27.36 11.61
C HIS A 407 -9.54 27.61 11.59
N MET A 408 -10.30 26.95 10.71
CA MET A 408 -11.75 27.00 10.74
C MET A 408 -12.31 26.22 11.93
N GLU A 409 -13.28 26.82 12.59
CA GLU A 409 -14.02 26.22 13.70
C GLU A 409 -15.19 25.37 13.18
N ARG A 410 -15.77 24.55 14.06
CA ARG A 410 -16.78 23.56 13.67
C ARG A 410 -18.06 24.20 13.10
N ASP A 411 -18.45 25.35 13.63
CA ASP A 411 -19.62 26.14 13.22
C ASP A 411 -19.37 26.99 11.98
N GLU A 412 -18.11 27.26 11.64
CA GLU A 412 -17.70 27.91 10.40
C GLU A 412 -17.67 26.93 9.21
N ILE A 413 -17.63 25.62 9.45
CA ILE A 413 -17.71 24.65 8.36
C ILE A 413 -19.17 24.55 7.86
N PRO A 414 -19.44 24.83 6.57
CA PRO A 414 -20.80 24.82 6.03
C PRO A 414 -21.51 23.47 6.22
N ARG A 415 -22.82 23.51 6.49
CA ARG A 415 -23.66 22.31 6.64
C ARG A 415 -23.65 21.40 5.41
N GLU A 416 -23.47 21.97 4.23
CA GLU A 416 -23.28 21.21 3.01
C GLU A 416 -22.03 20.32 3.08
N VAL A 417 -20.88 20.90 3.42
CA VAL A 417 -19.61 20.21 3.55
C VAL A 417 -19.67 19.15 4.65
N ASP A 418 -20.31 19.43 5.79
CA ASP A 418 -20.56 18.41 6.82
C ASP A 418 -21.38 17.23 6.29
N ARG A 419 -22.45 17.48 5.50
CA ARG A 419 -23.24 16.42 4.86
C ARG A 419 -22.41 15.61 3.86
N LEU A 420 -21.59 16.28 3.05
CA LEU A 420 -20.67 15.64 2.10
C LEU A 420 -19.66 14.73 2.83
N LEU A 421 -18.99 15.24 3.85
CA LEU A 421 -17.99 14.46 4.60
C LEU A 421 -18.63 13.30 5.38
N LYS A 422 -19.84 13.46 5.92
CA LYS A 422 -20.63 12.34 6.47
C LYS A 422 -20.89 11.28 5.41
N ARG A 423 -21.27 11.69 4.19
CA ARG A 423 -21.52 10.78 3.08
C ARG A 423 -20.25 10.02 2.67
N ILE A 424 -19.11 10.72 2.59
CA ILE A 424 -17.80 10.13 2.30
C ILE A 424 -17.41 9.13 3.39
N ARG A 425 -17.53 9.50 4.66
CA ARG A 425 -17.30 8.61 5.81
C ARG A 425 -18.14 7.34 5.74
N ASP A 426 -19.37 7.45 5.23
CA ASP A 426 -20.31 6.34 5.13
C ASP A 426 -20.09 5.47 3.87
N LEU A 427 -19.19 5.84 2.94
CA LEU A 427 -18.80 4.97 1.83
C LEU A 427 -18.24 3.63 2.31
N THR A 428 -17.48 3.65 3.41
CA THR A 428 -16.83 2.45 3.96
C THR A 428 -17.73 1.66 4.89
N LYS A 429 -18.94 2.14 5.22
CA LYS A 429 -19.90 1.40 6.05
C LYS A 429 -20.66 0.30 5.29
N ASN A 430 -20.61 0.31 3.98
CA ASN A 430 -21.20 -0.75 3.17
C ASN A 430 -20.24 -1.94 2.97
N ASN A 431 -19.05 -1.90 3.60
CA ASN A 431 -17.98 -2.89 3.53
C ASN A 431 -17.45 -3.29 4.94
N ALA A 432 -18.18 -2.98 6.02
CA ALA A 432 -17.69 -3.11 7.41
C ALA A 432 -18.67 -3.82 8.34
#